data_AF-A0A3D5JZD9-F1
#
_entry.id   AF-A0A3D5JZD9-F1
#
_cell.length_a   1.000
_cell.length_b   1.000
_cell.length_c   1.000
_cell.angle_alpha   90.00
_cell.angle_beta   90.00
_cell.angle_gamma   90.00
#
_symmetry.space_group_name_H-M   'P 1'
#
loop_
_entity.id
_entity.type
_entity.pdbx_description
1 polymer ?
#
loop_
_entity_poly.entity_id
_entity_poly.type
_entity_poly.pdbx_seq_one_letter_code
_entity_poly.pdbx_strand_id
1 'polypeptide(L)' 'KWYKQGKILEIAEYCCYDVKITKMVHEFGAKNGCVFYNNRFGKVLNVDVDWSTA' A
#
# COMPACT_ATOMS: atom_id res chain seq x y z
N LYS A 1 0.75 -11.51 -17.73
CA LYS A 1 0.24 -11.56 -19.14
C LYS A 1 0.60 -10.29 -19.94
N TRP A 2 0.61 -9.09 -19.35
CA TRP A 2 0.86 -7.80 -20.03
C TRP A 2 2.25 -7.67 -20.68
N TYR A 3 3.30 -8.15 -20.03
CA TYR A 3 4.65 -8.12 -20.59
C TYR A 3 4.74 -8.84 -21.95
N LYS A 4 4.14 -10.05 -22.04
CA LYS A 4 4.06 -10.82 -23.30
C LYS A 4 3.17 -10.15 -24.37
N GLN A 5 2.37 -9.15 -23.98
CA GLN A 5 1.49 -8.38 -24.88
C GLN A 5 2.10 -7.03 -25.27
N GLY A 6 3.33 -6.72 -24.85
CA GLY A 6 3.99 -5.42 -25.14
C GLY A 6 3.41 -4.22 -24.38
N LYS A 7 2.57 -4.45 -23.37
CA LYS A 7 1.88 -3.42 -22.57
C LYS A 7 2.77 -2.80 -21.50
N ILE A 8 3.89 -2.20 -21.92
CA ILE A 8 4.92 -1.70 -21.01
C ILE A 8 4.46 -0.46 -20.24
N LEU A 9 3.68 0.42 -20.88
CA LEU A 9 3.17 1.63 -20.22
C LEU A 9 2.20 1.29 -19.09
N GLU A 10 1.29 0.35 -19.31
CA GLU A 10 0.35 -0.08 -18.26
C GLU A 10 1.07 -0.76 -17.09
N ILE A 11 2.16 -1.48 -17.36
CA ILE A 11 3.02 -2.05 -16.31
C ILE A 11 3.67 -0.92 -15.50
N ALA A 12 4.28 0.06 -16.18
CA ALA A 12 4.92 1.18 -15.50
C ALA A 12 3.91 1.98 -14.66
N GLU A 13 2.71 2.23 -15.20
CA GLU A 13 1.63 2.90 -14.47
C GLU A 13 1.22 2.10 -13.22
N TYR A 14 1.01 0.79 -13.34
CA TYR A 14 0.71 -0.09 -12.21
C TYR A 14 1.81 -0.03 -11.13
N CYS A 15 3.08 -0.11 -11.54
CA CYS A 15 4.21 -0.01 -10.62
C CYS A 15 4.26 1.35 -9.89
N CYS A 16 3.97 2.43 -10.61
CA CYS A 16 3.89 3.77 -10.01
C CYS A 16 2.77 3.87 -8.97
N TYR A 17 1.61 3.26 -9.22
CA TYR A 17 0.51 3.23 -8.26
C TYR A 17 0.86 2.44 -7.00
N ASP A 18 1.52 1.28 -7.12
CA ASP A 18 1.96 0.49 -5.97
C ASP A 18 2.85 1.34 -5.04
N VAL A 19 3.86 2.03 -5.59
CA VAL A 19 4.75 2.92 -4.83
C VAL A 19 3.97 4.08 -4.19
N LYS A 20 3.06 4.71 -4.93
CA LYS A 20 2.24 5.83 -4.44
C LYS A 20 1.39 5.39 -3.24
N ILE A 21 0.70 4.26 -3.36
CA ILE A 21 -0.19 3.75 -2.30
C ILE A 21 0.63 3.38 -1.06
N THR A 22 1.75 2.67 -1.21
CA THR A 22 2.62 2.34 -0.07
C THR A 22 3.10 3.59 0.66
N LYS A 23 3.53 4.62 -0.08
CA LYS A 23 3.93 5.91 0.52
C LYS A 23 2.78 6.54 1.31
N MET A 24 1.58 6.60 0.74
CA MET A 24 0.40 7.18 1.41
C MET A 24 0.02 6.42 2.68
N VAL A 25 0.08 5.09 2.66
CA VAL A 25 -0.18 4.24 3.84
C VAL A 25 0.90 4.48 4.91
N HIS A 26 2.17 4.54 4.52
CA HIS A 26 3.28 4.84 5.42
C HIS A 26 3.13 6.22 6.07
N GLU A 27 2.90 7.29 5.28
CA GLU A 27 2.71 8.65 5.79
C GLU A 27 1.53 8.75 6.75
N PHE A 28 0.42 8.05 6.43
CA PHE A 28 -0.70 7.93 7.35
C PHE A 28 -0.28 7.22 8.65
N GLY A 29 0.37 6.07 8.56
CA GLY A 29 0.83 5.30 9.71
C GLY A 29 1.76 6.10 10.60
N ALA A 30 2.81 6.69 10.03
CA ALA A 30 3.80 7.49 10.74
C ALA A 30 3.18 8.68 11.48
N LYS A 31 2.15 9.30 10.89
CA LYS A 31 1.43 10.41 11.52
C LYS A 31 0.49 9.98 12.65
N ASN A 32 -0.15 8.81 12.53
CA ASN A 32 -1.26 8.40 13.41
C ASN A 32 -0.92 7.25 14.36
N GLY A 33 0.26 6.62 14.22
CA GLY A 33 0.69 5.49 15.04
C GLY A 33 -0.04 4.18 14.76
N CYS A 34 -0.87 4.10 13.71
CA CYS A 34 -1.58 2.87 13.36
C CYS A 34 -1.91 2.79 11.86
N VAL A 35 -2.18 1.57 11.37
CA VAL A 35 -2.72 1.32 10.02
C VAL A 35 -3.98 0.46 10.09
N PHE A 36 -4.82 0.55 9.05
CA PHE A 36 -6.08 -0.20 8.96
C PHE A 36 -5.98 -1.37 7.99
N TYR A 37 -6.67 -2.46 8.28
CA TYR A 37 -6.77 -3.62 7.41
C TYR A 37 -8.13 -4.31 7.51
N ASN A 38 -8.50 -5.03 6.45
CA ASN A 38 -9.69 -5.88 6.45
C ASN A 38 -9.29 -7.28 6.93
N ASN A 39 -9.97 -7.79 7.96
CA ASN A 39 -9.79 -9.19 8.34
C ASN A 39 -10.56 -10.13 7.39
N ARG A 40 -10.37 -11.45 7.56
CA ARG A 40 -11.05 -12.48 6.76
C ARG A 40 -12.58 -12.48 6.83
N PHE A 41 -13.15 -11.72 7.78
CA PHE A 41 -14.59 -11.59 8.00
C PHE A 41 -15.14 -10.26 7.46
N GLY A 42 -14.33 -9.49 6.71
CA GLY A 42 -14.73 -8.21 6.11
C GLY A 42 -14.85 -7.06 7.12
N LYS A 43 -14.35 -7.22 8.35
CA LYS A 43 -14.30 -6.13 9.33
C LYS A 43 -13.02 -5.33 9.15
N VAL A 44 -13.15 -4.00 9.20
CA VAL A 44 -12.03 -3.07 9.30
C VAL A 44 -11.51 -3.08 10.74
N LEU A 45 -10.24 -3.39 10.90
CA LEU A 45 -9.51 -3.34 12.18
C LEU A 45 -8.31 -2.40 12.02
N ASN A 46 -7.74 -1.94 13.12
CA ASN A 46 -6.46 -1.25 13.14
C ASN A 46 -5.38 -2.11 13.80
N VAL A 47 -4.13 -1.77 13.52
CA VAL A 47 -2.95 -2.28 14.21
C VAL A 47 -2.05 -1.09 14.55
N ASP A 48 -1.64 -1.01 15.81
CA ASP A 48 -0.69 0.00 16.26
C ASP A 48 0.70 -0.33 15.70
N VAL A 49 1.40 0.70 15.24
CA VAL A 49 2.72 0.58 14.64
C VAL A 49 3.62 1.64 15.25
N ASP A 50 4.71 1.20 15.85
CA ASP A 50 5.78 2.08 16.30
C ASP A 50 6.73 2.39 15.14
N TRP A 51 6.74 3.65 14.71
CA TRP A 51 7.56 4.15 13.60
C TRP A 51 8.90 4.74 14.04
N SER A 52 9.22 4.71 15.34
CA SER A 52 10.47 5.28 15.89
C SER A 52 11.75 4.55 15.47
N THR A 53 11.62 3.41 14.78
CA THR A 53 12.74 2.56 14.34
C THR A 53 13.07 2.68 12.84
N ALA A 54 12.49 3.66 12.14
CA ALA A 54 12.82 3.98 10.75
C ALA A 54 14.04 4.93 10.64
#